data_AF-A5PCP1-F1
#
_entry.id   AF-A5PCP1-F1
#
_cell.length_a   1.000
_cell.length_b   1.000
_cell.length_c   1.000
_cell.angle_alpha   90.00
_cell.angle_beta   90.00
_cell.angle_gamma   90.00
#
_symmetry.space_group_name_H-M   'P 1'
#
loop_
_entity.id
_entity.type
_entity.pdbx_description
1 polymer ?
#
loop_
_entity_poly.entity_id
_entity_poly.type
_entity_poly.pdbx_seq_one_letter_code
_entity_poly.pdbx_strand_id
1 'polypeptide(L)' 'MKFVQLESRGGNYLVVASNVAWLRVGENGQTLVGMVGSQPLLVTGTPESVAAKLAAT' A
#
# COMPACT_ATOMS: atom_id res chain seq x y z
N MET A 1 2.61 -15.49 6.85
CA MET A 1 2.38 -14.53 5.76
C MET A 1 1.20 -13.65 6.17
N LYS A 2 1.37 -12.33 6.21
CA LYS A 2 0.31 -11.40 6.66
C LYS A 2 -0.34 -10.75 5.43
N PHE A 3 -1.64 -10.94 5.27
CA PHE A 3 -2.43 -10.22 4.29
C PHE A 3 -2.94 -8.90 4.87
N VAL A 4 -2.87 -7.84 4.09
CA VAL A 4 -3.28 -6.49 4.47
C VAL A 4 -4.16 -5.94 3.37
N GLN A 5 -5.36 -5.51 3.74
CA GLN A 5 -6.22 -4.77 2.82
C GLN A 5 -5.75 -3.31 2.76
N LEU A 6 -5.57 -2.80 1.54
CA LEU A 6 -5.25 -1.39 1.28
C LEU A 6 -6.36 -0.79 0.42
N GLU A 7 -6.97 0.29 0.89
CA GLU A 7 -8.06 0.95 0.20
C GLU A 7 -7.55 1.72 -1.03
N SER A 8 -8.31 1.68 -2.13
CA SER A 8 -8.05 2.48 -3.32
C SER A 8 -9.35 2.95 -3.94
N ARG A 9 -9.30 4.03 -4.72
CA ARG A 9 -10.47 4.58 -5.42
C ARG A 9 -11.01 3.64 -6.50
N GLY A 10 -10.15 2.79 -7.07
CA GLY A 10 -10.51 1.82 -8.11
C GLY A 10 -10.93 0.43 -7.60
N GLY A 11 -10.99 0.24 -6.28
CA GLY A 11 -11.20 -1.06 -5.64
C GLY A 11 -10.06 -1.44 -4.70
N ASN A 12 -10.37 -2.10 -3.59
CA ASN A 12 -9.38 -2.41 -2.56
C ASN A 12 -8.43 -3.52 -3.01
N TYR A 13 -7.17 -3.42 -2.56
CA TYR A 13 -6.17 -4.44 -2.77
C TYR A 13 -6.01 -5.29 -1.52
N LEU A 14 -5.86 -6.61 -1.70
CA LEU A 14 -5.36 -7.49 -0.65
C LEU A 14 -3.92 -7.85 -0.99
N VAL A 15 -2.97 -7.34 -0.20
CA VAL A 15 -1.53 -7.54 -0.45
C VAL A 15 -0.90 -8.36 0.66
N VAL A 16 0.18 -9.07 0.33
CA VAL A 16 1.05 -9.66 1.35
C VAL A 16 2.04 -8.59 1.82
N ALA A 17 2.06 -8.28 3.12
CA ALA A 17 2.89 -7.20 3.67
C ALA A 17 4.37 -7.36 3.34
N SER A 18 4.89 -8.59 3.36
CA SER A 18 6.28 -8.89 3.01
C SER A 18 6.61 -8.74 1.53
N ASN A 19 5.63 -8.49 0.66
CA ASN A 19 5.83 -8.25 -0.77
C ASN A 19 5.87 -6.74 -1.11
N VAL A 20 5.70 -5.87 -0.11
CA VAL A 20 5.82 -4.41 -0.26
C VAL A 20 7.30 -4.02 -0.15
N ALA A 21 7.80 -3.31 -1.15
CA ALA A 21 9.20 -2.89 -1.24
C ALA A 21 9.43 -1.45 -0.75
N TRP A 22 8.51 -0.53 -1.04
CA TRP A 22 8.63 0.88 -0.69
C TRP A 22 7.28 1.59 -0.72
N LEU A 23 7.21 2.76 -0.06
CA LEU A 23 6.07 3.68 -0.09
C LEU A 23 6.54 5.05 -0.57
N ARG A 24 5.73 5.73 -1.39
CA ARG A 24 5.99 7.11 -1.84
C ARG A 24 4.71 7.93 -1.85
N VAL A 25 4.84 9.24 -1.66
CA VAL A 25 3.74 10.18 -1.89
C VAL A 25 3.30 10.08 -3.34
N GLY A 26 2.01 9.83 -3.55
CA GLY A 26 1.37 9.85 -4.86
C GLY A 26 0.58 11.15 -5.06
N GLU A 27 -0.30 11.13 -6.05
CA GLU A 27 -1.14 12.27 -6.39
C GLU A 27 -2.40 12.33 -5.53
N ASN A 28 -3.05 13.50 -5.43
CA ASN A 28 -4.37 13.66 -4.84
C ASN A 28 -4.53 13.11 -3.40
N GLY A 29 -3.45 13.18 -2.59
CA GLY A 29 -3.41 12.68 -1.22
C GLY A 29 -3.38 11.15 -1.10
N GLN A 30 -2.93 10.46 -2.16
CA GLN A 30 -2.76 9.01 -2.20
C GLN A 30 -1.29 8.61 -2.02
N THR A 31 -1.05 7.32 -1.78
CA THR A 31 0.28 6.73 -1.64
C THR A 31 0.50 5.73 -2.76
N LEU A 32 1.70 5.73 -3.34
CA LEU A 32 2.17 4.66 -4.20
C LEU A 32 2.82 3.57 -3.34
N VAL A 33 2.33 2.34 -3.50
CA VAL A 33 2.84 1.13 -2.84
C VAL A 33 3.62 0.33 -3.87
N GLY A 34 4.94 0.36 -3.77
CA GLY A 34 5.82 -0.44 -4.61
C GLY A 34 5.76 -1.91 -4.22
N MET A 35 5.42 -2.77 -5.17
CA MET A 35 5.40 -4.22 -4.98
C MET A 35 6.66 -4.84 -5.60
N VAL A 36 7.23 -5.86 -4.95
CA VAL A 36 8.33 -6.63 -5.56
C VAL A 36 7.82 -7.32 -6.83
N GLY A 37 8.50 -7.08 -7.96
CA GLY A 37 8.21 -7.75 -9.24
C GLY A 37 6.92 -7.32 -9.94
N SER A 38 6.29 -6.19 -9.56
CA SER A 38 5.06 -5.69 -10.19
C SER A 38 5.04 -4.16 -10.26
N GLN A 39 4.04 -3.62 -10.96
CA GLN A 39 3.78 -2.18 -10.99
C GLN A 39 3.28 -1.68 -9.61
N PRO A 40 3.55 -0.43 -9.25
CA PRO A 40 3.06 0.14 -8.00
C PRO A 40 1.54 0.26 -7.96
N LEU A 41 0.96 0.09 -6.77
CA LEU A 41 -0.46 0.31 -6.52
C LEU A 41 -0.68 1.73 -6.02
N LEU A 42 -1.74 2.39 -6.47
CA LEU A 42 -2.15 3.68 -5.93
C LEU A 42 -3.24 3.46 -4.87
N VAL A 43 -2.94 3.74 -3.60
CA VAL A 43 -3.83 3.49 -2.45
C VAL A 43 -4.16 4.79 -1.72
N THR A 44 -5.27 4.84 -1.01
CA THR A 44 -5.68 6.03 -0.25
C THR A 44 -4.90 6.15 1.05
N GLY A 45 -4.70 7.41 1.49
CA GLY A 45 -3.97 7.73 2.72
C GLY A 45 -2.52 8.14 2.47
N THR A 46 -1.87 8.62 3.53
CA THR A 46 -0.45 9.02 3.51
C THR A 46 0.47 7.81 3.69
N PRO A 47 1.76 7.89 3.30
CA PRO A 47 2.72 6.80 3.49
C PRO A 47 2.78 6.30 4.94
N GLU A 48 2.66 7.19 5.92
CA GLU A 48 2.68 6.85 7.35
C GLU A 48 1.47 6.02 7.74
N SER A 49 0.27 6.41 7.27
CA SER A 49 -0.97 5.66 7.54
C SER A 49 -0.96 4.27 6.90
N VAL A 50 -0.38 4.16 5.69
CA VAL A 50 -0.23 2.88 4.98
C VAL A 50 0.81 2.00 5.66
N ALA A 51 1.94 2.58 6.07
CA ALA A 51 2.98 1.86 6.82
C ALA A 51 2.43 1.29 8.14
N ALA A 52 1.63 2.06 8.88
CA ALA A 52 1.00 1.60 10.11
C ALA A 52 0.11 0.36 9.88
N LYS A 53 -0.70 0.34 8.81
CA LYS A 53 -1.51 -0.84 8.43
C LYS A 53 -0.65 -2.04 8.10
N LEU A 54 0.44 -1.83 7.35
CA LEU A 54 1.38 -2.89 6.97
C LEU A 54 2.11 -3.48 8.17
N ALA A 55 2.48 -2.65 9.16
CA ALA A 55 3.22 -3.04 10.36
C ALA A 55 2.37 -3.52 11.54
N ALA A 56 1.04 -3.29 11.53
CA ALA A 56 0.14 -3.77 12.59
C ALA A 56 0.26 -5.29 12.78
N THR A 57 0.09 -5.81 14.00
CA THR A 57 0.21 -7.26 14.25
C THR A 57 -1.11 -7.97 14.04
#